data_AF-A0A379VNZ4-F1
#
_entry.id   AF-A0A379VNZ4-F1
#
_cell.length_a   1.000
_cell.length_b   1.000
_cell.length_c   1.000
_cell.angle_alpha   90.00
_cell.angle_beta   90.00
_cell.angle_gamma   90.00
#
_symmetry.space_group_name_H-M   'P 1'
#
loop_
_entity.id
_entity.type
_entity.pdbx_description
1 polymer ?
#
loop_
_entity_poly.entity_id
_entity_poly.type
_entity_poly.pdbx_seq_one_letter_code
_entity_poly.pdbx_strand_id
1 'polypeptide(L)' 'MKRITQREALDLGLTRFYTGKKCIHGHDSERYTLSGECVQCNNERARRQAKLRSEKMKAARMAREAA' A
#
# COMPACT_ATOMS: atom_id res chain seq x y z
N MET A 1 17.14 4.37 0.49
CA MET A 1 16.86 2.91 0.50
C MET A 1 18.04 2.19 -0.15
N LYS A 2 18.60 1.15 0.50
CA LYS A 2 19.70 0.35 -0.09
C LYS A 2 19.18 -0.39 -1.32
N ARG A 3 19.87 -0.33 -2.45
CA ARG A 3 19.47 -1.05 -3.67
C ARG A 3 19.84 -2.53 -3.54
N ILE A 4 18.83 -3.39 -3.50
CA ILE A 4 18.95 -4.85 -3.46
C ILE A 4 17.81 -5.47 -4.28
N THR A 5 18.07 -6.64 -4.83
CA THR A 5 17.07 -7.49 -5.50
C THR A 5 16.09 -8.09 -4.49
N GLN A 6 14.96 -8.57 -4.98
CA GLN A 6 14.00 -9.34 -4.17
C GLN A 6 14.67 -10.58 -3.57
N ARG A 7 15.55 -11.25 -4.34
CA ARG A 7 16.24 -12.45 -3.88
C ARG A 7 17.18 -12.15 -2.72
N GLU A 8 18.03 -11.15 -2.86
CA GLU A 8 18.93 -10.71 -1.78
C GLU A 8 18.15 -10.32 -0.52
N ALA A 9 17.01 -9.65 -0.67
CA ALA A 9 16.17 -9.30 0.47
C ALA A 9 15.58 -10.53 1.17
N LEU A 10 15.13 -11.54 0.41
CA LEU A 10 14.65 -12.81 0.96
C LEU A 10 15.75 -13.58 1.69
N ASP A 11 16.94 -13.65 1.11
CA ASP A 11 18.11 -14.32 1.71
C ASP A 11 18.54 -13.61 3.02
N LEU A 12 18.32 -12.30 3.13
CA LEU A 12 18.55 -11.49 4.33
C LEU A 12 17.37 -11.50 5.32
N GLY A 13 16.28 -12.20 5.04
CA GLY A 13 15.08 -12.23 5.89
C GLY A 13 14.31 -10.90 5.93
N LEU A 14 14.51 -10.02 4.94
CA LEU A 14 13.85 -8.73 4.85
C LEU A 14 12.45 -8.87 4.26
N THR A 15 11.50 -8.10 4.79
CA THR A 15 10.12 -8.04 4.27
C THR A 15 9.97 -7.08 3.08
N ARG A 16 11.02 -6.31 2.78
CA ARG A 16 11.03 -5.28 1.73
C ARG A 16 12.36 -5.20 1.01
N PHE A 17 12.32 -4.74 -0.22
CA PHE A 17 13.48 -4.52 -1.08
C PHE A 17 13.32 -3.25 -1.91
N TYR A 18 14.42 -2.70 -2.43
CA TYR A 18 14.38 -1.51 -3.28
C TYR A 18 15.29 -1.69 -4.48
N THR A 19 14.76 -1.49 -5.69
CA THR A 19 15.50 -1.73 -6.94
C THR A 19 16.07 -0.45 -7.54
N GLY A 20 15.81 0.73 -6.95
CA GLY A 20 16.15 2.01 -7.59
C GLY A 20 15.23 2.42 -8.73
N LYS A 21 14.21 1.62 -9.04
CA LYS A 21 13.26 1.86 -10.14
C LYS A 21 11.89 2.23 -9.59
N LYS A 22 11.30 3.29 -10.16
CA LYS A 22 9.90 3.66 -9.90
C LYS A 22 8.95 2.51 -10.23
N CYS A 23 7.83 2.41 -9.52
CA CYS A 23 6.76 1.47 -9.89
C CYS A 23 5.99 1.93 -11.12
N ILE A 24 5.06 1.12 -11.63
CA ILE A 24 4.23 1.44 -12.80
C ILE A 24 3.36 2.69 -12.58
N HIS A 25 3.06 3.03 -11.33
CA HIS A 25 2.36 4.26 -10.94
C HIS A 25 3.30 5.44 -10.66
N GLY A 26 4.61 5.29 -10.89
CA GLY A 26 5.59 6.36 -10.70
C GLY A 26 6.17 6.49 -9.28
N HIS A 27 5.76 5.65 -8.33
CA HIS A 27 6.23 5.68 -6.96
C HIS A 27 7.70 5.27 -6.84
N ASP A 28 8.51 6.12 -6.20
CA ASP A 28 9.88 5.78 -5.79
C ASP A 28 9.86 5.27 -4.35
N SER A 29 9.65 3.97 -4.18
CA SER A 29 9.53 3.34 -2.86
C SER A 29 10.06 1.91 -2.85
N GLU A 30 10.28 1.39 -1.65
CA GLU A 30 10.48 -0.04 -1.45
C GLU A 30 9.27 -0.84 -1.96
N ARG A 31 9.51 -2.13 -2.17
CA ARG A 31 8.52 -3.13 -2.56
C ARG A 31 8.52 -4.26 -1.53
N TYR A 32 7.36 -4.82 -1.26
CA TYR A 32 7.25 -5.98 -0.37
C TYR A 32 7.86 -7.22 -1.02
N THR A 33 8.66 -7.99 -0.28
CA THR A 33 9.31 -9.20 -0.81
C THR A 33 8.32 -10.28 -1.19
N LEU A 34 7.18 -10.38 -0.49
CA LEU A 34 6.15 -11.40 -0.78
C LEU A 34 5.28 -11.05 -1.99
N SER A 35 4.75 -9.82 -2.06
CA SER A 35 3.77 -9.44 -3.09
C SER A 35 4.39 -8.71 -4.29
N GLY A 36 5.62 -8.21 -4.19
CA GLY A 36 6.25 -7.35 -5.20
C GLY A 36 5.64 -5.94 -5.31
N GLU A 37 4.56 -5.69 -4.57
CA GLU A 37 3.86 -4.41 -4.56
C GLU A 37 4.72 -3.32 -3.92
N CYS A 38 4.67 -2.11 -4.49
CA CYS A 38 5.31 -0.95 -3.91
C CYS A 38 4.61 -0.49 -2.62
N VAL A 39 5.36 -0.10 -1.59
CA VAL A 39 4.80 0.33 -0.30
C VAL A 39 3.82 1.50 -0.47
N GLN A 40 4.12 2.45 -1.37
CA GLN A 40 3.20 3.56 -1.64
C GLN A 40 1.87 3.10 -2.26
N CYS A 41 1.91 2.14 -3.17
CA CYS A 41 0.74 1.55 -3.82
C CYS A 41 -0.20 0.93 -2.77
N ASN A 42 0.38 0.18 -1.83
CA ASN A 42 -0.37 -0.42 -0.72
C ASN A 42 -1.00 0.65 0.18
N ASN A 43 -0.24 1.71 0.50
CA ASN A 43 -0.72 2.81 1.34
C ASN A 43 -1.88 3.57 0.68
N GLU A 44 -1.79 3.84 -0.61
CA GLU A 44 -2.86 4.51 -1.36
C GLU A 44 -4.13 3.66 -1.41
N ARG A 45 -3.99 2.36 -1.65
CA ARG A 45 -5.12 1.43 -1.58
C ARG A 45 -5.75 1.42 -0.18
N ALA A 46 -4.95 1.34 0.87
CA ALA A 46 -5.45 1.37 2.24
C ALA A 46 -6.19 2.67 2.57
N ARG A 47 -5.65 3.83 2.15
CA ARG A 47 -6.30 5.14 2.30
C ARG A 47 -7.63 5.21 1.56
N ARG A 48 -7.70 4.70 0.32
CA ARG A 48 -8.94 4.63 -0.45
C ARG A 48 -10.01 3.81 0.26
N GLN A 49 -9.64 2.62 0.76
CA GLN A 49 -10.57 1.76 1.48
C GLN A 49 -11.06 2.39 2.78
N ALA A 50 -10.17 3.08 3.51
CA ALA A 50 -10.54 3.81 4.73
C ALA A 50 -11.56 4.94 4.42
N LYS A 51 -11.35 5.70 3.33
CA LYS A 51 -12.27 6.75 2.89
C LYS A 51 -13.65 6.18 2.56
N LEU A 52 -13.71 5.12 1.74
CA LEU A 52 -14.96 4.46 1.37
C LEU A 52 -15.72 3.92 2.58
N ARG A 53 -14.99 3.33 3.56
CA ARG A 53 -15.58 2.87 4.82
C ARG A 53 -16.18 4.04 5.62
N SER A 54 -15.45 5.15 5.73
CA SER A 54 -15.92 6.35 6.43
C SER A 54 -17.18 6.93 5.77
N GLU A 55 -17.19 7.07 4.45
CA GLU A 55 -18.33 7.56 3.68
C GLU A 55 -19.56 6.67 3.87
N LYS A 56 -19.38 5.34 3.82
CA LYS A 56 -20.46 4.38 4.09
C LYS A 56 -21.01 4.50 5.50
N MET A 57 -20.16 4.66 6.51
CA MET A 57 -20.60 4.84 7.90
C MET A 57 -21.35 6.15 8.10
N LYS A 58 -20.89 7.25 7.47
CA LYS A 58 -21.58 8.53 7.49
C LYS A 58 -22.95 8.44 6.83
N ALA A 59 -23.05 7.82 5.66
CA ALA A 59 -24.31 7.61 4.97
C ALA A 59 -25.30 6.77 5.81
N ALA A 60 -24.82 5.69 6.45
CA ALA A 60 -25.63 4.87 7.33
C ALA A 60 -26.13 5.64 8.57
N ARG A 61 -25.30 6.52 9.13
CA ARG A 61 -25.70 7.40 10.22
C ARG A 61 -26.79 8.39 9.79
N MET A 62 -26.59 9.07 8.67
CA MET A 62 -27.58 10.03 8.13
C MET A 62 -28.91 9.35 7.82
N ALA A 63 -28.90 8.13 7.27
CA ALA A 63 -30.11 7.36 7.00
C ALA A 63 -30.88 6.98 8.27
N ARG A 64 -30.17 6.73 9.39
CA ARG A 64 -30.81 6.47 10.69
C ARG A 64 -31.38 7.73 11.32
N GLU A 65 -30.74 8.88 11.15
CA GLU A 65 -31.21 10.17 11.66
C GLU A 65 -32.41 10.72 10.88
N ALA A 66 -32.61 10.28 9.62
CA ALA A 66 -33.70 10.71 8.75
C ALA A 66 -34.96 9.82 8.83
N ALA A 67 -34.91 8.71 9.56
CA ALA A 67 -36.02 7.77 9.78
C ALA A 67 -36.68 8.02 11.14
#